data_AF-A0A1Q6HYR4-F1
#
_entry.id   AF-A0A1Q6HYR4-F1
#
_cell.length_a   1.000
_cell.length_b   1.000
_cell.length_c   1.000
_cell.angle_alpha   90.00
_cell.angle_beta   90.00
_cell.angle_gamma   90.00
#
_symmetry.space_group_name_H-M   'P 1'
#
loop_
_entity.id
_entity.type
_entity.pdbx_description
1 polymer ?
#
loop_
_entity_poly.entity_id
_entity_poly.type
_entity_poly.pdbx_seq_one_letter_code
_entity_poly.pdbx_strand_id
1 'polypeptide(L)'
;MRQIINVLLRLPKWYGLTIILIYSVMIAEFVKVLNTLFMVGGIEKVALMEKIVQLNYGLTIVSSIIVWILICLLFHLMALLFDGKTTFGSFLIVAAYPYFIPAVILLFAVLLLDGISIKDSVDIMQLILQNDSYKIVIKALNYSFVFYYLLVACIIHYLYNLKWLYALLSVAIPVVSIYAVTELFKLVM
;
A
#
# COMPACT_ATOMS: atom_id res chain seq x y z
N MET A 1 16.30 -1.27 -18.34
CA MET A 1 14.89 -1.44 -17.89
C MET A 1 14.04 -2.35 -18.77
N ARG A 2 13.99 -2.16 -20.10
CA ARG A 2 13.20 -3.01 -21.01
C ARG A 2 13.53 -4.51 -20.91
N GLN A 3 14.82 -4.86 -20.81
CA GLN A 3 15.26 -6.23 -20.55
C GLN A 3 14.77 -6.79 -19.20
N ILE A 4 14.79 -5.98 -18.14
CA ILE A 4 14.31 -6.37 -16.80
C ILE A 4 12.81 -6.67 -16.85
N ILE A 5 12.01 -5.82 -17.49
CA ILE A 5 10.57 -6.06 -17.66
C ILE A 5 10.31 -7.36 -18.42
N ASN A 6 11.07 -7.62 -19.49
CA ASN A 6 10.97 -8.87 -20.22
C ASN A 6 11.34 -10.10 -19.38
N VAL A 7 12.31 -9.97 -18.46
CA VAL A 7 12.63 -11.04 -17.49
C VAL A 7 11.48 -11.23 -16.50
N LEU A 8 10.94 -10.14 -15.92
CA LEU A 8 9.84 -10.20 -14.97
C LEU A 8 8.56 -10.81 -15.57
N LEU A 9 8.29 -10.57 -16.86
CA LEU A 9 7.18 -11.17 -17.58
C LEU A 9 7.35 -12.67 -17.83
N ARG A 10 8.60 -13.18 -17.85
CA ARG A 10 8.91 -14.61 -18.04
C ARG A 10 8.92 -15.39 -16.74
N LEU A 11 8.99 -14.70 -15.59
CA LEU A 11 8.89 -15.35 -14.30
C LEU A 11 7.49 -15.96 -14.10
N PRO A 12 7.38 -17.06 -13.34
CA PRO A 12 6.09 -17.64 -13.02
C PRO A 12 5.17 -16.62 -12.34
N LYS A 13 3.91 -16.54 -12.80
CA LYS A 13 2.93 -15.54 -12.35
C LYS A 13 2.74 -15.51 -10.83
N TRP A 14 2.95 -16.65 -10.18
CA TRP A 14 2.83 -16.81 -8.73
C TRP A 14 3.83 -15.95 -7.95
N TYR A 15 5.01 -15.60 -8.48
CA TYR A 15 5.98 -14.75 -7.78
C TYR A 15 5.41 -13.36 -7.46
N GLY A 16 4.83 -12.69 -8.45
CA GLY A 16 4.19 -11.39 -8.24
C GLY A 16 3.01 -11.50 -7.26
N LEU A 17 2.21 -12.56 -7.38
CA LEU A 17 1.09 -12.80 -6.49
C LEU A 17 1.55 -13.04 -5.03
N THR A 18 2.64 -13.79 -4.83
CA THR A 18 3.25 -13.99 -3.50
C THR A 18 3.73 -12.67 -2.90
N ILE A 19 4.32 -11.77 -3.68
CA ILE A 19 4.74 -10.44 -3.19
C ILE A 19 3.53 -9.64 -2.69
N ILE A 20 2.44 -9.64 -3.45
CA ILE A 20 1.20 -8.96 -3.06
C ILE A 20 0.61 -9.61 -1.80
N LEU A 21 0.57 -10.94 -1.72
CA LEU A 21 0.09 -11.62 -0.52
C LEU A 21 0.93 -11.28 0.72
N ILE A 22 2.26 -11.24 0.59
CA ILE A 22 3.14 -10.83 1.69
C ILE A 22 2.83 -9.38 2.09
N TYR A 23 2.76 -8.45 1.14
CA TYR A 23 2.37 -7.07 1.41
C TYR A 23 1.01 -6.99 2.14
N SER A 24 0.01 -7.73 1.67
CA SER A 24 -1.34 -7.79 2.24
C SER A 24 -1.37 -8.31 3.68
N VAL A 25 -0.54 -9.31 3.98
CA VAL A 25 -0.35 -9.82 5.35
C VAL A 25 0.33 -8.77 6.22
N MET A 26 1.38 -8.11 5.70
CA MET A 26 2.12 -7.08 6.45
C MET A 26 1.27 -5.86 6.77
N ILE A 27 0.40 -5.40 5.86
CA ILE A 27 -0.52 -4.28 6.15
C ILE A 27 -1.57 -4.69 7.19
N ALA A 28 -2.05 -5.93 7.14
CA ALA A 28 -3.00 -6.42 8.14
C ALA A 28 -2.35 -6.51 9.52
N GLU A 29 -1.09 -6.95 9.61
CA GLU A 29 -0.36 -7.00 10.88
C GLU A 29 -0.05 -5.59 11.40
N PHE A 30 0.30 -4.66 10.51
CA PHE A 30 0.46 -3.25 10.85
C PHE A 30 -0.83 -2.64 11.44
N VAL A 31 -1.98 -2.86 10.78
CA VAL A 31 -3.29 -2.38 11.27
C VAL A 31 -3.65 -3.02 12.61
N LYS A 32 -3.33 -4.31 12.81
CA LYS A 32 -3.52 -5.00 14.10
C LYS A 32 -2.66 -4.38 15.21
N VAL A 33 -1.38 -4.11 14.96
CA VAL A 33 -0.50 -3.46 15.94
C VAL A 33 -1.02 -2.07 16.29
N LEU A 34 -1.41 -1.27 15.29
CA LEU A 34 -2.03 0.04 15.54
C LEU A 34 -3.31 -0.07 16.37
N ASN A 35 -4.22 -0.96 15.98
CA ASN A 35 -5.46 -1.19 16.72
C ASN A 35 -5.19 -1.59 18.17
N THR A 36 -4.16 -2.40 18.42
CA THR A 36 -3.77 -2.80 19.77
C THR A 36 -3.24 -1.60 20.56
N LEU A 37 -2.40 -0.76 19.96
CA LEU A 37 -1.88 0.47 20.59
C LEU A 37 -3.00 1.46 20.94
N PHE A 38 -3.99 1.63 20.06
CA PHE A 38 -5.13 2.52 20.29
C PHE A 38 -6.16 1.96 21.29
N MET A 39 -6.22 0.64 21.47
CA MET A 39 -7.15 -0.02 22.40
C MET A 39 -6.66 -0.07 23.86
N VAL A 40 -5.44 0.37 24.18
CA VAL A 40 -4.90 0.38 25.56
C VAL A 40 -5.68 1.33 26.52
N GLY A 41 -6.69 2.07 26.04
CA GLY A 41 -7.56 2.95 26.84
C GLY A 41 -8.78 2.28 27.49
N GLY A 42 -8.62 1.17 28.22
CA GLY A 42 -9.62 0.72 29.21
C GLY A 42 -10.78 -0.18 28.73
N ILE A 43 -10.75 -0.72 27.51
CA ILE A 43 -11.69 -1.78 27.13
C ILE A 43 -11.00 -3.11 27.48
N GLU A 44 -11.45 -3.75 28.57
CA GLU A 44 -11.08 -5.12 28.90
C GLU A 44 -11.14 -5.97 27.62
N LYS A 45 -10.18 -6.90 27.46
CA LYS A 45 -10.14 -7.89 26.38
C LYS A 45 -11.38 -8.80 26.44
N VAL A 46 -12.54 -8.28 26.07
CA VAL A 46 -13.76 -9.06 25.88
C VAL A 46 -13.50 -9.93 24.66
N ALA A 47 -13.77 -11.23 24.75
CA ALA A 47 -13.56 -12.19 23.65
C ALA A 47 -14.22 -11.76 22.32
N LEU A 48 -15.23 -10.90 22.37
CA LEU A 48 -15.85 -10.25 21.21
C LEU A 48 -14.86 -9.33 20.47
N MET A 49 -14.04 -8.55 21.19
CA MET A 49 -13.10 -7.61 20.59
C MET A 49 -11.94 -8.32 19.89
N GLU A 50 -11.45 -9.43 20.46
CA GLU A 50 -10.46 -10.28 19.79
C GLU A 50 -11.01 -10.85 18.47
N LYS A 51 -12.27 -11.28 18.46
CA LYS A 51 -12.93 -11.76 17.23
C LYS A 51 -13.13 -10.64 16.19
N ILE A 52 -13.45 -9.41 16.62
CA ILE A 52 -13.55 -8.26 15.72
C ILE A 52 -12.19 -7.92 15.10
N VAL A 53 -11.10 -7.95 15.89
CA VAL A 53 -9.75 -7.71 15.39
C VAL A 53 -9.32 -8.81 14.40
N GLN A 54 -9.62 -10.07 14.67
CA GLN A 54 -9.35 -11.19 13.76
C GLN A 54 -10.15 -11.08 12.44
N LEU A 55 -11.43 -10.70 12.52
CA LEU A 55 -12.25 -10.47 11.32
C LEU A 55 -11.67 -9.31 10.49
N ASN A 56 -11.31 -8.21 11.16
CA ASN A 56 -10.71 -7.05 10.51
C ASN A 56 -9.37 -7.40 9.84
N TYR A 57 -8.59 -8.29 10.44
CA TYR A 57 -7.33 -8.79 9.86
C TYR A 57 -7.56 -9.46 8.50
N GLY A 58 -8.50 -10.41 8.42
CA GLY A 58 -8.86 -11.08 7.17
C GLY A 58 -9.42 -10.11 6.12
N LEU A 59 -10.30 -9.19 6.54
CA LEU A 59 -10.86 -8.15 5.67
C LEU A 59 -9.78 -7.20 5.15
N THR A 60 -8.78 -6.86 5.94
CA THR A 60 -7.66 -5.99 5.55
C THR A 60 -6.82 -6.65 4.46
N ILE A 61 -6.52 -7.94 4.60
CA ILE A 61 -5.82 -8.72 3.55
C ILE A 61 -6.59 -8.63 2.23
N VAL A 62 -7.87 -9.02 2.23
CA VAL A 62 -8.69 -9.03 1.01
C VAL A 62 -8.82 -7.63 0.41
N SER A 63 -9.08 -6.62 1.25
CA SER A 63 -9.24 -5.23 0.82
C SER A 63 -7.95 -4.68 0.19
N SER A 64 -6.79 -4.99 0.75
CA SER A 64 -5.51 -4.52 0.20
C SER A 64 -5.22 -5.09 -1.20
N ILE A 65 -5.60 -6.36 -1.45
CA ILE A 65 -5.47 -6.99 -2.77
C ILE A 65 -6.43 -6.31 -3.76
N ILE A 66 -7.68 -6.06 -3.35
CA ILE A 66 -8.66 -5.37 -4.18
C ILE A 66 -8.18 -3.96 -4.54
N VAL A 67 -7.72 -3.19 -3.54
CA VAL A 67 -7.19 -1.83 -3.73
C VAL A 67 -6.02 -1.85 -4.70
N TRP A 68 -5.09 -2.80 -4.57
CA TRP A 68 -4.00 -2.97 -5.52
C TRP A 68 -4.49 -3.18 -6.96
N ILE A 69 -5.42 -4.12 -7.16
CA ILE A 69 -5.98 -4.41 -8.49
C ILE A 69 -6.66 -3.16 -9.07
N LEU A 70 -7.45 -2.43 -8.26
CA LEU A 70 -8.13 -1.21 -8.68
C LEU A 70 -7.15 -0.10 -9.05
N ILE A 71 -6.10 0.12 -8.25
CA ILE A 71 -5.06 1.10 -8.55
C ILE A 71 -4.34 0.75 -9.85
N CYS A 72 -3.96 -0.52 -10.03
CA CYS A 72 -3.36 -0.98 -11.28
C CYS A 72 -4.31 -0.80 -12.47
N LEU A 73 -5.61 -1.06 -12.28
CA LEU A 73 -6.60 -0.84 -13.34
C LEU A 73 -6.68 0.64 -13.73
N LEU A 74 -6.68 1.56 -12.76
CA LEU A 74 -6.68 3.00 -13.04
C LEU A 74 -5.43 3.44 -13.80
N PHE A 75 -4.25 2.96 -13.39
CA PHE A 75 -3.00 3.24 -14.13
C PHE A 75 -3.03 2.69 -15.54
N HIS A 76 -3.54 1.46 -15.71
CA HIS A 76 -3.68 0.84 -17.01
C HIS A 76 -4.60 1.62 -17.93
N LEU A 77 -5.80 2.00 -17.44
CA LEU A 77 -6.77 2.77 -18.21
C LEU A 77 -6.20 4.13 -18.61
N MET A 78 -5.51 4.82 -17.69
CA MET A 78 -4.86 6.09 -18.02
C MET A 78 -3.73 5.93 -19.05
N ALA A 79 -2.96 4.85 -18.98
CA ALA A 79 -1.95 4.55 -20.01
C ALA A 79 -2.58 4.26 -21.38
N LEU A 80 -3.75 3.60 -21.42
CA LEU A 80 -4.49 3.39 -22.67
C LEU A 80 -5.03 4.71 -23.25
N LEU A 81 -5.47 5.65 -22.41
CA LEU A 81 -5.91 6.99 -22.84
C LEU A 81 -4.79 7.80 -23.51
N PHE A 82 -3.53 7.50 -23.20
CA PHE A 82 -2.35 8.12 -23.84
C PHE A 82 -1.80 7.29 -25.01
N ASP A 83 -2.62 6.43 -25.64
CA ASP A 83 -2.25 5.55 -26.76
C ASP A 83 -1.25 4.43 -26.40
N GLY A 84 -1.16 4.05 -25.14
CA GLY A 84 -0.31 2.95 -24.68
C GLY A 84 -0.82 1.60 -25.18
N LYS A 85 0.09 0.69 -25.56
CA LYS A 85 -0.27 -0.61 -26.16
C LYS A 85 0.22 -1.78 -25.31
N THR A 86 -0.62 -2.25 -24.40
CA THR A 86 -0.35 -3.42 -23.54
C THR A 86 -1.64 -3.99 -22.96
N THR A 87 -1.63 -5.28 -22.65
CA THR A 87 -2.73 -5.97 -21.92
C THR A 87 -2.65 -5.73 -20.41
N PHE A 88 -3.79 -5.57 -19.74
CA PHE A 88 -3.84 -5.42 -18.28
C PHE A 88 -3.08 -6.51 -17.52
N GLY A 89 -3.25 -7.79 -17.90
CA GLY A 89 -2.60 -8.91 -17.22
C GLY A 89 -1.07 -8.83 -17.21
N SER A 90 -0.46 -8.43 -18.33
CA SER A 90 0.99 -8.22 -18.42
C SER A 90 1.46 -7.10 -17.49
N PHE A 91 0.71 -5.99 -17.43
CA PHE A 91 1.00 -4.91 -16.51
C PHE A 91 0.85 -5.31 -15.05
N LEU A 92 -0.25 -6.00 -14.71
CA LEU A 92 -0.55 -6.44 -13.35
C LEU A 92 0.57 -7.35 -12.80
N ILE A 93 1.11 -8.26 -13.62
CA ILE A 93 2.25 -9.12 -13.23
C ILE A 93 3.47 -8.27 -12.87
N VAL A 94 3.83 -7.31 -13.72
CA VAL A 94 5.07 -6.52 -13.54
C VAL A 94 4.92 -5.47 -12.43
N ALA A 95 3.73 -4.90 -12.28
CA ALA A 95 3.40 -3.92 -11.24
C ALA A 95 3.36 -4.53 -9.83
N ALA A 96 3.27 -5.85 -9.71
CA ALA A 96 3.36 -6.54 -8.42
C ALA A 96 4.77 -6.48 -7.80
N TYR A 97 5.84 -6.54 -8.60
CA TYR A 97 7.20 -6.64 -8.06
C TYR A 97 7.64 -5.42 -7.23
N PRO A 98 7.36 -4.17 -7.65
CA PRO A 98 7.65 -3.00 -6.84
C PRO A 98 7.03 -3.00 -5.43
N TYR A 99 5.94 -3.76 -5.18
CA TYR A 99 5.35 -3.89 -3.84
C TYR A 99 6.25 -4.60 -2.82
N PHE A 100 7.33 -5.24 -3.27
CA PHE A 100 8.33 -5.78 -2.35
C PHE A 100 8.88 -4.69 -1.40
N ILE A 101 9.04 -3.46 -1.89
CA ILE A 101 9.58 -2.34 -1.12
C ILE A 101 8.62 -1.93 0.01
N PRO A 102 7.35 -1.57 -0.24
CA PRO A 102 6.41 -1.27 0.85
C PRO A 102 6.18 -2.47 1.78
N ALA A 103 6.26 -3.72 1.29
CA ALA A 103 6.17 -4.90 2.16
C ALA A 103 7.32 -4.97 3.18
N VAL A 104 8.57 -4.74 2.74
CA VAL A 104 9.74 -4.70 3.63
C VAL A 104 9.64 -3.55 4.62
N ILE A 105 9.20 -2.37 4.18
CA ILE A 105 9.03 -1.21 5.07
C ILE A 105 7.91 -1.47 6.10
N LEU A 106 6.81 -2.13 5.72
CA LEU A 106 5.77 -2.55 6.66
C LEU A 106 6.27 -3.56 7.68
N LEU A 107 7.14 -4.50 7.29
CA LEU A 107 7.77 -5.41 8.24
C LEU A 107 8.56 -4.65 9.32
N PHE A 108 9.40 -3.70 8.91
CA PHE A 108 10.13 -2.86 9.87
C PHE A 108 9.18 -1.98 10.70
N ALA A 109 8.09 -1.48 10.10
CA ALA A 109 7.08 -0.71 10.80
C ALA A 109 6.42 -1.51 11.92
N VAL A 110 6.01 -2.75 11.64
CA VAL A 110 5.43 -3.66 12.64
C VAL A 110 6.42 -3.87 13.80
N LEU A 111 7.68 -4.19 13.49
CA LEU A 111 8.71 -4.42 14.51
C LEU A 111 9.00 -3.19 15.38
N LEU A 112 9.03 -2.00 14.77
CA LEU A 112 9.29 -0.75 15.50
C LEU A 112 8.11 -0.31 16.38
N LEU A 113 6.88 -0.59 15.95
CA LEU A 113 5.67 -0.23 16.69
C LEU A 113 5.34 -1.22 17.81
N ASP A 114 5.63 -2.51 17.64
CA ASP A 114 5.43 -3.54 18.67
C ASP A 114 6.31 -3.27 19.92
N GLY A 115 7.42 -2.53 19.76
CA GLY A 115 8.28 -2.09 20.85
C GLY A 115 7.77 -0.87 21.64
N ILE A 116 6.65 -0.24 21.26
CA ILE A 116 6.13 0.94 21.96
C ILE A 116 5.23 0.52 23.12
N SER A 117 5.74 0.63 24.36
CA SER A 117 4.92 0.50 25.56
C SER A 117 4.31 1.86 25.93
N ILE A 118 3.00 2.03 25.75
CA ILE A 118 2.27 3.24 26.16
C ILE A 118 1.75 3.02 27.58
N LYS A 119 2.10 3.92 28.50
CA LYS A 119 1.52 3.93 29.86
C LYS A 119 0.07 4.43 29.79
N ASP A 120 -0.81 3.81 30.58
CA ASP A 120 -2.22 4.20 30.69
C ASP A 120 -2.33 5.71 30.92
N SER A 121 -2.88 6.41 29.94
CA SER A 121 -2.99 7.87 29.91
C SER A 121 -4.28 8.27 29.22
N VAL A 122 -4.81 9.44 29.59
CA VAL A 122 -6.12 9.94 29.13
C VAL A 122 -6.11 10.33 27.65
N ASP A 123 -4.92 10.52 27.04
CA ASP A 123 -4.76 10.96 25.64
C ASP A 123 -3.73 10.13 24.86
N ILE A 124 -4.01 8.82 24.73
CA ILE A 124 -3.20 7.84 23.99
C ILE A 124 -3.00 8.27 22.53
N MET A 125 -4.01 8.90 21.92
CA MET A 125 -3.97 9.36 20.53
C MET A 125 -2.89 10.43 20.33
N GLN A 126 -2.86 11.48 21.17
CA GLN A 126 -1.80 12.50 21.06
C GLN A 126 -0.40 11.93 21.33
N LEU A 127 -0.27 11.02 22.30
CA LEU A 127 1.01 10.40 22.63
C LEU A 127 1.58 9.56 21.48
N ILE A 128 0.73 8.80 20.77
CA ILE A 128 1.15 8.03 19.58
C ILE A 128 1.54 8.98 18.45
N LEU A 129 0.73 9.99 18.16
CA LEU A 129 1.00 10.95 17.10
C LEU A 129 2.29 11.75 17.35
N GLN A 130 2.64 11.98 18.61
CA GLN A 130 3.87 12.67 19.00
C GLN A 130 5.09 11.74 19.08
N ASN A 131 4.91 10.42 19.12
CA ASN A 131 5.98 9.45 19.21
C ASN A 131 6.89 9.46 17.95
N ASP A 132 8.20 9.53 18.17
CA ASP A 132 9.17 9.64 17.07
C ASP A 132 9.23 8.36 16.22
N SER A 133 9.14 7.18 16.83
CA SER A 133 9.09 5.90 16.10
C SER A 133 7.86 5.84 15.20
N TYR A 134 6.69 6.25 15.71
CA TYR A 134 5.47 6.34 14.89
C TYR A 134 5.63 7.31 13.71
N LYS A 135 6.15 8.52 13.96
CA LYS A 135 6.41 9.50 12.88
C LYS A 135 7.39 8.98 11.83
N ILE A 136 8.46 8.31 12.25
CA ILE A 136 9.45 7.71 11.34
C ILE A 136 8.79 6.62 10.50
N VAL A 137 8.01 5.75 11.13
CA VAL A 137 7.28 4.66 10.46
C VAL A 137 6.33 5.20 9.39
N ILE A 138 5.49 6.18 9.72
CA ILE A 138 4.54 6.76 8.75
C ILE A 138 5.28 7.45 7.59
N LYS A 139 6.37 8.19 7.87
CA LYS A 139 7.20 8.79 6.80
C LYS A 139 7.82 7.73 5.90
N ALA A 140 8.41 6.69 6.46
CA ALA A 140 9.04 5.60 5.71
C ALA A 140 8.02 4.89 4.81
N LEU A 141 6.82 4.60 5.34
CA LEU A 141 5.73 4.02 4.58
C LEU A 141 5.34 4.91 3.40
N ASN A 142 5.10 6.20 3.63
CA ASN A 142 4.73 7.14 2.57
C ASN A 142 5.81 7.23 1.48
N TYR A 143 7.09 7.33 1.85
CA TYR A 143 8.19 7.35 0.88
C TYR A 143 8.30 6.04 0.09
N SER A 144 8.02 4.90 0.72
CA SER A 144 8.01 3.61 0.02
C SER A 144 6.98 3.57 -1.12
N PHE A 145 5.81 4.20 -0.93
CA PHE A 145 4.79 4.31 -1.97
C PHE A 145 5.17 5.31 -3.08
N VAL A 146 5.81 6.43 -2.72
CA VAL A 146 6.36 7.34 -3.75
C VAL A 146 7.35 6.60 -4.64
N PHE A 147 8.25 5.81 -4.05
CA PHE A 147 9.20 5.01 -4.82
C PHE A 147 8.50 3.93 -5.67
N TYR A 148 7.49 3.26 -5.12
CA TYR A 148 6.62 2.35 -5.87
C TYR A 148 6.02 3.03 -7.10
N TYR A 149 5.40 4.21 -6.96
CA TYR A 149 4.78 4.94 -8.06
C TYR A 149 5.78 5.33 -9.16
N LEU A 150 7.01 5.74 -8.78
CA LEU A 150 8.07 6.03 -9.74
C LEU A 150 8.52 4.79 -10.52
N LEU A 151 8.62 3.64 -9.85
CA LEU A 151 8.92 2.37 -10.52
C LEU A 151 7.79 1.95 -11.46
N VAL A 152 6.54 2.14 -11.06
CA VAL A 152 5.37 1.87 -11.91
C VAL A 152 5.36 2.78 -13.14
N ALA A 153 5.68 4.07 -13.00
CA ALA A 153 5.80 4.97 -14.15
C ALA A 153 6.90 4.49 -15.12
N CYS A 154 8.05 4.03 -14.59
CA CYS A 154 9.08 3.40 -15.41
C CYS A 154 8.55 2.15 -16.13
N ILE A 155 7.83 1.28 -15.44
CA ILE A 155 7.21 0.09 -16.03
C ILE A 155 6.26 0.49 -17.15
N ILE A 156 5.40 1.47 -16.93
CA ILE A 156 4.44 1.96 -17.93
C ILE A 156 5.17 2.49 -19.16
N HIS A 157 6.21 3.32 -18.98
CA HIS A 157 6.99 3.87 -20.08
C HIS A 157 7.49 2.77 -21.03
N TYR A 158 8.13 1.74 -20.49
CA TYR A 158 8.74 0.68 -21.30
C TYR A 158 7.76 -0.41 -21.76
N LEU A 159 6.74 -0.71 -20.96
CA LEU A 159 5.76 -1.76 -21.27
C LEU A 159 4.72 -1.27 -22.27
N TYR A 160 4.21 -0.05 -22.09
CA TYR A 160 3.19 0.55 -22.98
C TYR A 160 3.78 1.31 -24.16
N ASN A 161 5.11 1.46 -24.21
CA ASN A 161 5.83 2.24 -25.22
C ASN A 161 5.36 3.71 -25.29
N LEU A 162 5.16 4.32 -24.12
CA LEU A 162 4.72 5.71 -23.97
C LEU A 162 5.91 6.65 -23.83
N LYS A 163 5.74 7.95 -24.11
CA LYS A 163 6.72 8.97 -23.71
C LYS A 163 6.75 9.09 -22.18
N TRP A 164 7.88 9.49 -21.61
CA TRP A 164 8.06 9.64 -20.15
C TRP A 164 7.00 10.50 -19.49
N LEU A 165 6.65 11.64 -20.09
CA LEU A 165 5.62 12.53 -19.57
C LEU A 165 4.27 11.81 -19.41
N TYR A 166 3.83 11.08 -20.44
CA TYR A 166 2.57 10.35 -20.40
C TYR A 166 2.62 9.18 -19.42
N ALA A 167 3.75 8.47 -19.34
CA ALA A 167 3.91 7.39 -18.36
C ALA A 167 3.85 7.90 -16.92
N LEU A 168 4.43 9.08 -16.63
CA LEU A 168 4.32 9.74 -15.33
C LEU A 168 2.87 10.19 -15.05
N LEU A 169 2.21 10.80 -16.04
CA LEU A 169 0.81 11.22 -15.91
C LEU A 169 -0.15 10.03 -15.71
N SER A 170 0.17 8.86 -16.28
CA SER A 170 -0.58 7.62 -16.06
C SER A 170 -0.63 7.18 -14.61
N VAL A 171 0.36 7.58 -13.81
CA VAL A 171 0.40 7.29 -12.37
C VAL A 171 -0.06 8.50 -11.55
N ALA A 172 0.42 9.69 -11.89
CA ALA A 172 0.15 10.91 -11.13
C ALA A 172 -1.34 11.29 -11.13
N ILE A 173 -2.02 11.21 -12.28
CA ILE A 173 -3.43 11.61 -12.37
C ILE A 173 -4.29 10.73 -11.46
N PRO A 174 -4.24 9.37 -11.53
CA PRO A 174 -5.05 8.56 -10.62
C PRO A 174 -4.71 8.75 -9.13
N VAL A 175 -3.42 8.90 -8.78
CA VAL A 175 -3.01 9.12 -7.38
C VAL A 175 -3.56 10.45 -6.84
N VAL A 176 -3.43 11.53 -7.62
CA VAL A 176 -3.94 12.86 -7.23
C VAL A 176 -5.46 12.85 -7.17
N SER A 177 -6.14 12.17 -8.09
CA SER A 177 -7.61 12.04 -8.05
C SER A 177 -8.09 11.32 -6.79
N ILE A 178 -7.44 10.23 -6.38
CA ILE A 178 -7.78 9.52 -5.13
C ILE A 178 -7.59 10.44 -3.92
N TYR A 179 -6.49 11.18 -3.88
CA TYR A 179 -6.24 12.16 -2.82
C TYR A 179 -7.32 13.26 -2.81
N ALA A 180 -7.64 13.84 -3.97
CA ALA A 180 -8.65 14.90 -4.08
C ALA A 180 -10.03 14.43 -3.62
N VAL A 181 -10.43 13.21 -3.99
CA VAL A 181 -11.68 12.60 -3.51
C VAL A 181 -11.66 12.40 -2.00
N THR A 182 -10.53 11.96 -1.44
CA THR A 182 -10.37 11.77 0.01
C THR A 182 -10.50 13.09 0.76
N GLU A 183 -9.87 14.17 0.28
CA GLU A 183 -10.01 15.51 0.87
C GLU A 183 -11.44 16.06 0.73
N LEU A 184 -12.10 15.80 -0.40
CA LEU A 184 -13.49 16.21 -0.60
C LEU A 184 -14.43 15.55 0.42
N PHE A 185 -14.23 14.27 0.73
CA PHE A 185 -15.03 13.58 1.75
C PHE A 185 -14.79 14.13 3.17
N LYS A 186 -13.60 14.66 3.47
CA LYS A 186 -13.32 15.32 4.76
C LYS A 186 -14.03 16.67 4.91
N LEU A 187 -14.41 17.32 3.81
CA LEU A 187 -15.12 18.60 3.85
C LEU A 187 -16.63 18.44 4.01
N VAL A 188 -17.17 17.25 3.71
CA VAL A 188 -18.61 16.95 3.74
C VAL A 188 -19.03 16.21 5.01
N MET A 189 -18.10 15.55 5.70
CA MET A 189 -18.27 15.00 7.06
C MET A 189 -17.86 16.00 8.12
#